data_AF-A0A6L8B9P8-F1
#
_entry.id   AF-A0A6L8B9P8-F1
#
_cell.length_a   1.000
_cell.length_b   1.000
_cell.length_c   1.000
_cell.angle_alpha   90.00
_cell.angle_beta   90.00
_cell.angle_gamma   90.00
#
_symmetry.space_group_name_H-M   'P 1'
#
loop_
_entity.id
_entity.type
_entity.pdbx_description
1 polymer ?
#
loop_
_entity_poly.entity_id
_entity_poly.type
_entity_poly.pdbx_seq_one_letter_code
_entity_poly.pdbx_strand_id
1 'polypeptide(L)'
;MDAAEEKARSMGATIDTEPQEGVTVSRIAYIVDPWGTRLEFLEDPDSSGLGHVHLMVNDRDEVRDWFLEIFGGEYDSERGGGRYHAISYGDVWIHISEVEEEMAPSRTTSLDHFGFRIPETLQSFAERIEATGYPPYLIRPNPPGSDLLWFEGPGGIHIEISSTAEAPAR
;
A
#
# COMPACT_ATOMS: atom_id res chain seq x y z
N MET A 1 10.33 17.40 -11.32
CA MET A 1 9.09 16.79 -11.84
C MET A 1 8.98 16.80 -13.36
N ASP A 2 9.15 17.94 -14.03
CA ASP A 2 8.86 18.11 -15.47
C ASP A 2 9.49 17.04 -16.39
N ALA A 3 10.77 16.70 -16.19
CA ALA A 3 11.45 15.67 -16.98
C ALA A 3 10.86 14.25 -16.78
N ALA A 4 10.35 13.95 -15.58
CA ALA A 4 9.70 12.67 -15.30
C ALA A 4 8.36 12.58 -16.02
N GLU A 5 7.59 13.68 -16.07
CA GLU A 5 6.33 13.75 -16.80
C GLU A 5 6.53 13.62 -18.32
N GLU A 6 7.51 14.33 -18.89
CA GLU A 6 7.84 14.22 -20.31
C GLU A 6 8.20 12.77 -20.68
N LYS A 7 9.03 12.13 -19.84
CA LYS A 7 9.38 10.72 -20.01
C LYS A 7 8.15 9.82 -19.91
N ALA A 8 7.29 10.01 -18.92
CA ALA A 8 6.07 9.21 -18.75
C ALA A 8 5.14 9.34 -19.96
N ARG A 9 4.93 10.57 -20.47
CA ARG A 9 4.16 10.82 -21.70
C ARG A 9 4.77 10.09 -22.91
N SER A 10 6.10 10.11 -23.05
CA SER A 10 6.78 9.39 -24.13
C SER A 10 6.59 7.86 -24.07
N MET A 11 6.28 7.34 -22.88
CA MET A 11 6.00 5.92 -22.61
C MET A 11 4.49 5.59 -22.69
N GLY A 12 3.64 6.55 -23.04
CA GLY A 12 2.21 6.37 -23.23
C GLY A 12 1.33 6.71 -22.03
N ALA A 13 1.90 7.25 -20.94
CA ALA A 13 1.11 7.72 -19.81
C ALA A 13 0.34 9.01 -20.15
N THR A 14 -0.82 9.18 -19.53
CA THR A 14 -1.60 10.43 -19.57
C THR A 14 -1.45 11.19 -18.27
N ILE A 15 -1.47 12.52 -18.33
CA ILE A 15 -1.57 13.34 -17.11
C ILE A 15 -3.03 13.35 -16.68
N ASP A 16 -3.26 12.86 -15.48
CA ASP A 16 -4.56 12.82 -14.81
C ASP A 16 -4.83 14.13 -14.06
N THR A 17 -3.78 14.67 -13.44
CA THR A 17 -3.83 15.95 -12.74
C THR A 17 -2.55 16.73 -13.00
N GLU A 18 -2.72 17.94 -13.51
CA GLU A 18 -1.61 18.86 -13.75
C GLU A 18 -0.90 19.24 -12.44
N PRO A 19 0.38 19.62 -12.50
CA PRO A 19 1.16 19.98 -11.32
C PRO A 19 0.49 21.02 -10.42
N GLN A 20 0.42 20.71 -9.12
CA GLN A 20 -0.19 21.57 -8.10
C GLN A 20 0.55 21.46 -6.76
N GLU A 21 0.18 22.30 -5.79
CA GLU A 21 0.73 22.26 -4.43
C GLU A 21 0.31 20.97 -3.72
N GLY A 22 1.28 20.27 -3.12
CA GLY A 22 1.06 19.06 -2.34
C GLY A 22 0.85 19.32 -0.86
N VAL A 23 0.48 18.28 -0.12
CA VAL A 23 0.33 18.34 1.34
C VAL A 23 1.69 18.19 2.03
N THR A 24 2.46 17.19 1.63
CA THR A 24 3.77 16.86 2.21
C THR A 24 4.94 17.49 1.47
N VAL A 25 4.74 17.85 0.20
CA VAL A 25 5.78 18.41 -0.67
C VAL A 25 5.24 19.58 -1.47
N SER A 26 6.14 20.45 -1.92
CA SER A 26 5.78 21.70 -2.60
C SER A 26 5.03 21.50 -3.92
N ARG A 27 5.22 20.37 -4.59
CA ARG A 27 4.63 20.13 -5.92
C ARG A 27 4.36 18.64 -6.13
N ILE A 28 3.14 18.34 -6.56
CA ILE A 28 2.68 17.00 -6.93
C ILE A 28 1.99 17.01 -8.29
N ALA A 29 1.96 15.86 -8.97
CA ALA A 29 1.16 15.63 -10.17
C ALA A 29 0.66 14.17 -10.18
N TYR A 30 -0.41 13.89 -10.92
CA TYR A 30 -0.91 12.52 -11.10
C TYR A 30 -0.85 12.13 -12.56
N ILE A 31 -0.38 10.92 -12.81
CA ILE A 31 -0.38 10.29 -14.14
C ILE A 31 -1.13 8.97 -14.10
N VAL A 32 -1.65 8.54 -15.25
CA VAL A 32 -2.15 7.18 -15.45
C VAL A 32 -1.29 6.51 -16.52
N ASP A 33 -0.72 5.35 -16.18
CA ASP A 33 0.06 4.56 -17.12
C ASP A 33 -0.83 3.84 -18.17
N PRO A 34 -0.25 3.23 -19.23
CA PRO A 34 -1.04 2.53 -20.25
C PRO A 34 -1.86 1.33 -19.74
N TRP A 35 -1.61 0.84 -18.53
CA TRP A 35 -2.31 -0.28 -17.90
C TRP A 35 -3.37 0.19 -16.90
N GLY A 36 -3.54 1.49 -16.71
CA GLY A 36 -4.53 2.08 -15.81
C GLY A 36 -4.01 2.37 -14.40
N THR A 37 -2.72 2.20 -14.14
CA THR A 37 -2.13 2.51 -12.83
C THR A 37 -2.03 4.01 -12.63
N ARG A 38 -2.70 4.51 -11.59
CA ARG A 38 -2.59 5.91 -11.18
C ARG A 38 -1.38 6.08 -10.28
N LEU A 39 -0.43 6.92 -10.69
CA LEU A 39 0.82 7.19 -9.99
C LEU A 39 0.87 8.66 -9.58
N GLU A 40 1.30 8.92 -8.36
CA GLU A 40 1.59 10.26 -7.86
C GLU A 40 3.07 10.57 -8.01
N PHE A 41 3.40 11.67 -8.69
CA PHE A 41 4.74 12.21 -8.72
C PHE A 41 4.87 13.29 -7.65
N LEU A 42 5.96 13.19 -6.88
CA LEU A 42 6.30 14.10 -5.80
C LEU A 42 7.62 14.78 -6.16
N GLU A 43 7.64 16.11 -6.07
CA GLU A 43 8.89 16.86 -6.11
C GLU A 43 9.45 16.98 -4.69
N ASP A 44 10.09 15.89 -4.25
CA ASP A 44 10.74 15.77 -2.94
C ASP A 44 12.27 15.88 -3.08
N PRO A 45 12.92 16.91 -2.50
CA PRO A 45 14.37 17.05 -2.55
C PRO A 45 15.11 16.08 -1.62
N ASP A 46 14.42 15.51 -0.63
CA ASP A 46 15.00 14.72 0.46
C ASP A 46 14.85 13.21 0.22
N SER A 47 13.98 12.80 -0.70
CA SER A 47 13.72 11.39 -1.02
C SER A 47 13.56 11.13 -2.51
N SER A 48 13.88 9.90 -2.94
CA SER A 48 13.64 9.43 -4.31
C SER A 48 13.23 7.95 -4.30
N GLY A 49 12.32 7.56 -5.19
CA GLY A 49 11.80 6.19 -5.28
C GLY A 49 10.31 6.11 -4.95
N LEU A 50 9.85 4.92 -4.53
CA LEU A 50 8.48 4.71 -4.09
C LEU A 50 8.30 5.31 -2.68
N GLY A 51 7.62 6.45 -2.58
CA GLY A 51 7.37 7.11 -1.30
C GLY A 51 6.22 6.49 -0.51
N HIS A 52 5.09 6.20 -1.19
CA HIS A 52 3.90 5.70 -0.52
C HIS A 52 2.98 4.88 -1.42
N VAL A 53 2.13 4.08 -0.77
CA VAL A 53 0.90 3.54 -1.36
C VAL A 53 -0.26 4.36 -0.80
N HIS A 54 -1.11 4.89 -1.69
CA HIS A 54 -2.29 5.68 -1.29
C HIS A 54 -3.55 4.85 -1.49
N LEU A 55 -4.21 4.51 -0.39
CA LEU A 55 -5.48 3.82 -0.36
C LEU A 55 -6.63 4.82 -0.35
N MET A 56 -7.61 4.57 -1.20
CA MET A 56 -8.92 5.25 -1.18
C MET A 56 -9.92 4.25 -0.58
N VAL A 57 -10.56 4.62 0.52
CA VAL A 57 -11.43 3.73 1.31
C VAL A 57 -12.69 4.48 1.76
N ASN A 58 -13.70 3.77 2.24
CA ASN A 58 -14.94 4.40 2.70
C ASN A 58 -14.93 4.78 4.20
N ASP A 59 -14.05 4.19 5.00
CA ASP A 59 -13.78 4.59 6.39
C ASP A 59 -12.27 4.58 6.60
N ARG A 60 -11.66 5.77 6.64
CA ARG A 60 -10.19 5.86 6.79
C ARG A 60 -9.74 5.58 8.23
N ASP A 61 -10.58 5.82 9.22
CA ASP A 61 -10.26 5.60 10.64
C ASP A 61 -10.21 4.09 10.94
N GLU A 62 -11.21 3.34 10.47
CA GLU A 62 -11.25 1.88 10.54
C GLU A 62 -10.00 1.26 9.90
N VAL A 63 -9.66 1.69 8.68
CA VAL A 63 -8.51 1.15 7.95
C VAL A 63 -7.19 1.52 8.62
N ARG A 64 -7.05 2.74 9.16
CA ARG A 64 -5.88 3.13 9.95
C ARG A 64 -5.70 2.20 11.14
N ASP A 65 -6.75 2.04 11.94
CA ASP A 65 -6.69 1.24 13.17
C ASP A 65 -6.37 -0.22 12.86
N TRP A 66 -6.93 -0.75 11.77
CA TRP A 66 -6.63 -2.08 11.27
C TRP A 66 -5.15 -2.25 10.87
N PHE A 67 -4.56 -1.31 10.12
CA PHE A 67 -3.13 -1.39 9.77
C PHE A 67 -2.25 -1.40 11.02
N LEU A 68 -2.54 -0.53 11.99
CA LEU A 68 -1.79 -0.44 13.24
C LEU A 68 -1.94 -1.70 14.09
N GLU A 69 -3.12 -2.31 14.13
CA GLU A 69 -3.36 -3.57 14.85
C GLU A 69 -2.60 -4.74 14.20
N ILE A 70 -2.68 -4.88 12.88
CA ILE A 70 -2.15 -6.05 12.18
C ILE A 70 -0.64 -5.99 11.96
N PHE A 71 -0.14 -4.82 11.57
CA PHE A 71 1.24 -4.62 11.12
C PHE A 71 2.05 -3.66 12.00
N GLY A 72 1.42 -2.97 12.96
CA GLY A 72 2.06 -1.88 13.66
C GLY A 72 2.34 -0.71 12.70
N GLY A 73 3.53 -0.12 12.83
CA GLY A 73 3.93 1.07 12.09
C GLY A 73 3.84 2.33 12.94
N GLU A 74 4.40 3.43 12.43
CA GLU A 74 4.42 4.72 13.12
C GLU A 74 3.37 5.66 12.51
N TYR A 75 2.27 5.87 13.22
CA TYR A 75 1.21 6.81 12.79
C TYR A 75 1.65 8.26 13.00
N ASP A 76 1.60 9.04 11.93
CA ASP A 76 1.83 10.50 11.94
C ASP A 76 0.51 11.22 11.64
N SER A 77 -0.10 11.77 12.69
CA SER A 77 -1.36 12.50 12.61
C SER A 77 -1.23 13.87 11.94
N GLU A 78 -0.02 14.43 11.85
CA GLU A 78 0.21 15.78 11.33
C GLU A 78 0.56 15.75 9.84
N ARG A 79 1.26 14.71 9.37
CA ARG A 79 1.75 14.57 7.98
C ARG A 79 0.66 14.76 6.93
N GLY A 80 -0.53 14.23 7.16
CA GLY A 80 -1.65 14.33 6.22
C GLY A 80 -2.40 15.65 6.26
N GLY A 81 -2.05 16.58 7.16
CA GLY A 81 -2.73 17.88 7.31
C GLY A 81 -4.25 17.75 7.51
N GLY A 82 -4.70 16.64 8.13
CA GLY A 82 -6.12 16.28 8.30
C GLY A 82 -6.81 15.70 7.06
N ARG A 83 -6.15 15.68 5.89
CA ARG A 83 -6.73 15.19 4.62
C ARG A 83 -6.67 13.67 4.48
N TYR A 84 -5.69 13.02 5.07
CA TYR A 84 -5.52 11.57 5.06
C TYR A 84 -4.75 11.11 6.31
N HIS A 85 -4.84 9.82 6.64
CA HIS A 85 -3.95 9.21 7.65
C HIS A 85 -2.65 8.76 7.00
N ALA A 86 -1.55 8.83 7.75
CA ALA A 86 -0.25 8.39 7.28
C ALA A 86 0.42 7.47 8.30
N ILE A 87 0.81 6.26 7.87
CA ILE A 87 1.53 5.28 8.69
C ILE A 87 2.86 4.98 8.02
N SER A 88 3.97 5.16 8.76
CA SER A 88 5.31 4.83 8.29
C SER A 88 5.67 3.38 8.58
N TYR A 89 6.27 2.73 7.58
CA TYR A 89 6.95 1.43 7.71
C TYR A 89 8.43 1.56 7.34
N GLY A 90 9.06 2.67 7.76
CA GLY A 90 10.45 3.01 7.41
C GLY A 90 10.49 3.91 6.20
N ASP A 91 10.92 3.37 5.06
CA ASP A 91 11.10 4.16 3.83
C ASP A 91 9.82 4.32 3.00
N VAL A 92 8.76 3.54 3.32
CA VAL A 92 7.48 3.55 2.61
C VAL A 92 6.35 3.91 3.57
N TRP A 93 5.46 4.78 3.10
CA TRP A 93 4.25 5.17 3.82
C TRP A 93 3.00 4.47 3.26
N ILE A 94 2.03 4.21 4.13
CA ILE A 94 0.64 3.98 3.74
C ILE A 94 -0.13 5.27 4.00
N HIS A 95 -0.67 5.89 2.95
CA HIS A 95 -1.60 7.00 3.04
C HIS A 95 -3.03 6.49 2.87
N ILE A 96 -3.96 6.96 3.68
CA ILE A 96 -5.36 6.48 3.69
C ILE A 96 -6.30 7.67 3.60
N SER A 97 -6.95 7.82 2.45
CA SER A 97 -7.98 8.83 2.21
C SER A 97 -9.36 8.20 2.22
N GLU A 98 -10.34 8.99 2.66
CA GLU A 98 -11.75 8.61 2.61
C GLU A 98 -12.42 9.15 1.36
N VAL A 99 -13.26 8.33 0.73
CA VAL A 99 -14.08 8.69 -0.44
C VAL A 99 -15.52 8.21 -0.23
N GLU A 100 -16.50 8.94 -0.80
CA GLU A 100 -17.92 8.59 -0.70
C GLU A 100 -18.28 7.43 -1.64
N GLU A 101 -17.60 7.34 -2.79
CA GLU A 101 -17.81 6.28 -3.76
C GLU A 101 -17.36 4.92 -3.22
N GLU A 102 -18.20 3.90 -3.41
CA GLU A 102 -17.81 2.52 -3.07
C GLU A 102 -16.60 2.10 -3.90
N MET A 103 -15.52 1.73 -3.23
CA MET A 103 -14.28 1.32 -3.87
C MET A 103 -14.32 -0.18 -4.16
N ALA A 104 -14.05 -0.56 -5.40
CA ALA A 104 -13.90 -1.96 -5.77
C ALA A 104 -12.61 -2.54 -5.15
N PRO A 105 -12.59 -3.85 -4.79
CA PRO A 105 -11.38 -4.52 -4.34
C PRO A 105 -10.22 -4.40 -5.34
N SER A 106 -8.98 -4.37 -4.85
CA SER A 106 -7.78 -4.15 -5.69
C SER A 106 -7.43 -5.34 -6.58
N ARG A 107 -7.91 -6.53 -6.23
CA ARG A 107 -7.57 -7.77 -6.93
C ARG A 107 -8.02 -7.71 -8.39
N THR A 108 -7.14 -8.14 -9.30
CA THR A 108 -7.26 -8.05 -10.77
C THR A 108 -7.15 -6.64 -11.37
N THR A 109 -6.95 -5.59 -10.56
CA THR A 109 -6.59 -4.27 -11.07
C THR A 109 -5.09 -4.19 -11.40
N SER A 110 -4.63 -3.07 -11.96
CA SER A 110 -3.21 -2.89 -12.29
C SER A 110 -2.30 -2.84 -11.06
N LEU A 111 -2.83 -2.40 -9.91
CA LEU A 111 -2.21 -2.55 -8.59
C LEU A 111 -2.98 -3.60 -7.79
N ASP A 112 -2.65 -4.86 -8.05
CA ASP A 112 -3.39 -6.00 -7.49
C ASP A 112 -3.20 -6.14 -5.97
N HIS A 113 -1.96 -6.05 -5.49
CA HIS A 113 -1.58 -6.22 -4.08
C HIS A 113 -0.27 -5.48 -3.76
N PHE A 114 0.01 -5.37 -2.48
CA PHE A 114 1.33 -5.07 -1.93
C PHE A 114 1.60 -6.02 -0.76
N GLY A 115 2.86 -6.09 -0.31
CA GLY A 115 3.24 -7.11 0.65
C GLY A 115 4.05 -6.61 1.83
N PHE A 116 3.89 -7.32 2.95
CA PHE A 116 4.70 -7.14 4.15
C PHE A 116 5.62 -8.33 4.35
N ARG A 117 6.80 -8.04 4.91
CA ARG A 117 7.71 -9.06 5.42
C ARG A 117 7.65 -9.03 6.94
N ILE A 118 7.27 -10.15 7.54
CA ILE A 118 7.06 -10.27 8.98
C ILE A 118 8.14 -11.14 9.65
N PRO A 119 8.44 -10.89 10.93
CA PRO A 119 9.45 -11.66 11.67
C PRO A 119 8.91 -12.98 12.24
N GLU A 120 7.59 -13.17 12.32
CA GLU A 120 6.96 -14.40 12.80
C GLU A 120 6.71 -15.42 11.69
N THR A 121 6.44 -16.68 12.03
CA THR A 121 6.12 -17.72 11.03
C THR A 121 4.78 -17.44 10.35
N LEU A 122 4.61 -17.87 9.09
CA LEU A 122 3.33 -17.73 8.40
C LEU A 122 2.19 -18.47 9.10
N GLN A 123 2.48 -19.56 9.81
CA GLN A 123 1.46 -20.28 10.59
C GLN A 123 0.97 -19.42 11.76
N SER A 124 1.88 -18.84 12.55
CA SER A 124 1.52 -17.96 13.66
C SER A 124 0.75 -16.72 13.18
N PHE A 125 1.17 -16.13 12.06
CA PHE A 125 0.45 -15.03 11.44
C PHE A 125 -0.96 -15.45 10.98
N ALA A 126 -1.08 -16.61 10.33
CA ALA A 126 -2.36 -17.15 9.87
C ALA A 126 -3.36 -17.33 11.01
N GLU A 127 -2.93 -17.94 12.11
CA GLU A 127 -3.76 -18.16 13.30
C GLU A 127 -4.20 -16.82 13.94
N ARG A 128 -3.29 -15.84 13.99
CA ARG A 128 -3.58 -14.50 14.52
C ARG A 128 -4.59 -13.74 13.66
N ILE A 129 -4.40 -13.73 12.34
CA ILE A 129 -5.23 -12.95 11.42
C ILE A 129 -6.61 -13.59 11.20
N GLU A 130 -6.70 -14.92 11.27
CA GLU A 130 -7.99 -15.63 11.27
C GLU A 130 -8.83 -15.25 12.51
N ALA A 131 -8.19 -15.09 13.68
CA ALA A 131 -8.87 -14.66 14.90
C ALA A 131 -9.41 -13.22 14.85
N THR A 132 -8.88 -12.37 13.96
CA THR A 132 -9.39 -11.00 13.73
C THR A 132 -10.43 -10.92 12.62
N GLY A 133 -10.81 -12.05 12.02
CA GLY A 133 -11.85 -12.12 10.98
C GLY A 133 -11.35 -11.97 9.54
N TYR A 134 -10.03 -11.99 9.31
CA TYR A 134 -9.43 -11.90 7.98
C TYR A 134 -8.66 -13.18 7.63
N PRO A 135 -9.35 -14.32 7.46
CA PRO A 135 -8.70 -15.60 7.23
C PRO A 135 -7.88 -15.58 5.94
N PRO A 136 -6.66 -16.15 5.93
CA PRO A 136 -5.91 -16.32 4.69
C PRO A 136 -6.65 -17.24 3.74
N TYR A 137 -6.78 -16.81 2.48
CA TYR A 137 -7.44 -17.63 1.46
C TYR A 137 -6.44 -18.51 0.70
N LEU A 138 -5.14 -18.21 0.81
CA LEU A 138 -4.09 -18.99 0.17
C LEU A 138 -2.80 -18.98 1.00
N ILE A 139 -2.30 -20.16 1.32
CA ILE A 139 -0.96 -20.36 1.88
C ILE A 139 -0.21 -21.25 0.91
N ARG A 140 0.89 -20.74 0.34
CA ARG A 140 1.68 -21.41 -0.68
C ARG A 140 3.03 -21.82 -0.09
N PRO A 141 3.25 -23.13 0.15
CA PRO A 141 4.60 -23.61 0.37
C PRO A 141 5.37 -23.45 -0.94
N ASN A 142 6.48 -22.71 -0.91
CA ASN A 142 7.34 -22.49 -2.07
C ASN A 142 8.65 -23.27 -1.84
N PRO A 143 9.67 -23.23 -2.73
CA PRO A 143 10.99 -23.78 -2.39
C PRO A 143 11.45 -23.28 -1.01
N PRO A 144 12.21 -24.09 -0.25
CA PRO A 144 12.57 -23.77 1.13
C PRO A 144 13.03 -22.32 1.29
N GLY A 145 12.34 -21.54 2.12
CA GLY A 145 12.65 -20.14 2.40
C GLY A 145 11.87 -19.09 1.61
N SER A 146 10.77 -19.45 0.94
CA SER A 146 9.96 -18.48 0.16
C SER A 146 8.45 -18.69 0.28
N ASP A 147 7.98 -19.25 1.40
CA ASP A 147 6.56 -19.45 1.63
C ASP A 147 5.83 -18.09 1.61
N LEU A 148 4.63 -18.09 1.03
CA LEU A 148 3.78 -16.91 0.89
C LEU A 148 2.39 -17.19 1.47
N LEU A 149 1.81 -16.18 2.10
CA LEU A 149 0.44 -16.17 2.58
C LEU A 149 -0.29 -14.99 1.95
N TRP A 150 -1.55 -15.20 1.56
CA TRP A 150 -2.39 -14.17 1.00
C TRP A 150 -3.71 -14.09 1.73
N PHE A 151 -4.15 -12.86 1.97
CA PHE A 151 -5.42 -12.55 2.60
C PHE A 151 -5.95 -11.20 2.11
N GLU A 152 -7.21 -10.91 2.42
CA GLU A 152 -7.88 -9.65 2.06
C GLU A 152 -8.28 -8.94 3.36
N GLY A 153 -7.93 -7.66 3.49
CA GLY A 153 -8.28 -6.79 4.61
C GLY A 153 -9.62 -6.05 4.41
N PRO A 154 -9.89 -4.98 5.20
CA PRO A 154 -11.06 -4.13 5.02
C PRO A 154 -11.20 -3.66 3.57
N GLY A 155 -12.42 -3.63 3.04
CA GLY A 155 -12.68 -3.21 1.66
C GLY A 155 -12.04 -4.08 0.56
N GLY A 156 -11.53 -5.27 0.91
CA GLY A 156 -10.85 -6.15 -0.05
C GLY A 156 -9.43 -5.71 -0.40
N ILE A 157 -8.75 -4.99 0.50
CA ILE A 157 -7.32 -4.65 0.36
C ILE A 157 -6.52 -5.95 0.29
N HIS A 158 -5.89 -6.20 -0.84
CA HIS A 158 -5.25 -7.48 -1.13
C HIS A 158 -3.78 -7.47 -0.72
N ILE A 159 -3.37 -8.42 0.14
CA ILE A 159 -2.04 -8.40 0.76
C ILE A 159 -1.32 -9.74 0.58
N GLU A 160 -0.04 -9.64 0.24
CA GLU A 160 0.93 -10.74 0.28
C GLU A 160 1.78 -10.66 1.55
N ILE A 161 2.02 -11.79 2.20
CA ILE A 161 2.87 -11.90 3.37
C ILE A 161 4.01 -12.87 3.07
N SER A 162 5.22 -12.41 3.35
CA SER A 162 6.43 -13.24 3.41
C SER A 162 7.00 -13.23 4.83
N SER A 163 7.69 -14.30 5.22
CA SER A 163 8.30 -14.42 6.55
C SER A 163 9.82 -14.48 6.48
N THR A 164 10.51 -13.88 7.46
CA THR A 164 11.94 -14.14 7.70
C THR A 164 12.19 -15.28 8.67
N ALA A 165 11.16 -15.77 9.37
CA ALA A 165 11.30 -16.92 10.26
C ALA A 165 11.46 -18.19 9.43
N GLU A 166 12.34 -19.09 9.88
CA GLU A 166 12.40 -20.42 9.29
C GLU A 166 11.10 -21.18 9.57
N ALA A 167 10.60 -21.87 8.55
CA ALA A 167 9.53 -22.83 8.75
C ALA A 167 10.02 -23.94 9.68
N PRO A 168 9.19 -24.45 10.60
CA PRO A 168 9.57 -25.58 11.44
C PRO A 168 10.03 -26.74 10.57
N ALA A 169 11.10 -27.43 10.98
CA ALA A 169 11.57 -28.62 10.30
C ALA A 169 10.42 -29.64 10.20
N ARG A 170 10.16 -30.10 8.96
CA ARG A 170 9.12 -31.09 8.67
C ARG A 170 9.44 -32.46 9.26
#